data_AF-A0A969LKN9-F1
#
_entry.id   AF-A0A969LKN9-F1
#
_cell.length_a   1.000
_cell.length_b   1.000
_cell.length_c   1.000
_cell.angle_alpha   90.00
_cell.angle_beta   90.00
_cell.angle_gamma   90.00
#
_symmetry.space_group_name_H-M   'P 1'
#
loop_
_entity.id
_entity.type
_entity.pdbx_description
1 polymer ?
#
loop_
_entity_poly.entity_id
_entity_poly.type
_entity_poly.pdbx_seq_one_letter_code
_entity_poly.pdbx_strand_id
1 'polypeptide(L)'
;MQSMFPGKWLNKYEFKDGTKGDEILEIKNGNEYHALGQHLFNIDQFSIDKVNKILTFRKKGVGLDIRQAVNVLSIVNEKYYEGTETNGTRISYTRIDE
;
A
#
# COMPACT_ATOMS: atom_id res chain seq x y z
N MET A 1 5.42 18.18 7.33
CA MET A 1 5.59 17.03 6.41
C MET A 1 4.22 16.61 5.96
N GLN A 2 3.83 16.97 4.74
CA GLN A 2 2.56 16.56 4.17
C GLN A 2 2.65 15.05 3.93
N SER A 3 1.72 14.29 4.50
CA SER A 3 1.70 12.83 4.41
C SER A 3 1.61 12.42 2.95
N MET A 4 2.68 11.85 2.39
CA MET A 4 2.70 11.44 0.96
C MET A 4 1.75 10.27 0.66
N PHE A 5 1.20 9.60 1.69
CA PHE A 5 0.46 8.35 1.55
C PHE A 5 -1.08 8.47 1.49
N PRO A 6 -1.76 9.36 2.25
CA PRO A 6 -3.22 9.54 2.16
C PRO A 6 -3.69 9.97 0.78
N GLY A 7 -4.77 9.36 0.29
CA GLY A 7 -5.43 9.62 -0.99
C GLY A 7 -5.84 8.35 -1.72
N LYS A 8 -6.26 8.50 -2.98
CA LYS A 8 -6.73 7.39 -3.83
C LYS A 8 -5.62 6.83 -4.71
N TRP A 9 -5.54 5.51 -4.74
CA TRP A 9 -4.52 4.79 -5.46
C TRP A 9 -5.11 3.62 -6.24
N LEU A 10 -4.52 3.34 -7.39
CA LEU A 10 -4.63 2.06 -8.07
C LEU A 10 -3.49 1.16 -7.57
N ASN A 11 -3.84 0.10 -6.86
CA ASN A 11 -2.92 -0.95 -6.46
C ASN A 11 -2.96 -2.06 -7.52
N LYS A 12 -1.83 -2.39 -8.11
CA LYS A 12 -1.68 -3.57 -8.99
C LYS A 12 -0.79 -4.58 -8.28
N TYR A 13 -1.18 -5.84 -8.29
CA TYR A 13 -0.43 -6.90 -7.63
C TYR A 13 -0.28 -8.15 -8.49
N GLU A 14 0.84 -8.84 -8.32
CA GLU A 14 1.16 -10.12 -8.96
C GLU A 14 1.70 -11.09 -7.91
N PHE A 15 0.97 -12.18 -7.71
CA PHE A 15 1.35 -13.27 -6.81
C PHE A 15 2.48 -14.11 -7.44
N LYS A 16 3.14 -14.92 -6.61
CA LYS A 16 4.24 -15.79 -7.05
C LYS A 16 3.87 -16.82 -8.11
N ASP A 17 2.60 -17.23 -8.13
CA ASP A 17 2.05 -18.14 -9.13
C ASP A 17 1.76 -17.44 -10.47
N GLY A 18 2.01 -16.13 -10.57
CA GLY A 18 1.76 -15.31 -11.75
C GLY A 18 0.34 -14.75 -11.81
N THR A 19 -0.54 -15.09 -10.86
CA THR A 19 -1.89 -14.53 -10.76
C THR A 19 -1.80 -13.03 -10.53
N LYS A 20 -2.51 -12.25 -11.35
CA LYS A 20 -2.51 -10.78 -11.27
C LYS A 20 -3.88 -10.27 -10.86
N GLY A 21 -3.88 -9.11 -10.21
CA GLY A 21 -5.10 -8.36 -9.94
C GLY A 21 -4.79 -6.89 -9.74
N ASP A 22 -5.85 -6.11 -9.71
CA ASP A 22 -5.79 -4.70 -9.40
C ASP A 22 -7.01 -4.28 -8.58
N GLU A 23 -6.82 -3.27 -7.74
CA GLU A 23 -7.87 -2.69 -6.93
C GLU A 23 -7.67 -1.18 -6.78
N ILE A 24 -8.79 -0.45 -6.74
CA ILE A 24 -8.79 0.94 -6.30
C ILE A 24 -8.94 0.95 -4.78
N LEU A 25 -8.03 1.69 -4.13
CA LEU A 25 -8.04 1.90 -2.69
C LEU A 25 -7.99 3.40 -2.37
N GLU A 26 -8.38 3.73 -1.14
CA GLU A 26 -8.25 5.05 -0.56
C GLU A 26 -7.60 4.93 0.82
N ILE A 27 -6.49 5.64 1.02
CA ILE A 27 -5.88 5.83 2.33
C ILE A 27 -6.45 7.11 2.93
N LYS A 28 -7.22 7.01 4.01
CA LYS A 28 -7.83 8.17 4.68
C LYS A 28 -7.83 8.03 6.19
N ASN A 29 -8.35 9.04 6.88
CA ASN A 29 -8.44 9.09 8.35
C ASN A 29 -7.10 8.80 9.05
N GLY A 30 -6.00 9.29 8.47
CA GLY A 30 -4.64 9.12 8.97
C GLY A 30 -3.96 7.85 8.45
N ASN A 31 -4.56 6.67 8.64
CA ASN A 31 -3.92 5.40 8.31
C ASN A 31 -4.87 4.27 7.89
N GLU A 32 -6.13 4.56 7.60
CA GLU A 32 -7.10 3.55 7.21
C GLU A 32 -6.98 3.23 5.72
N TYR A 33 -6.84 1.95 5.38
CA TYR A 33 -6.87 1.42 4.03
C TYR A 33 -8.29 0.98 3.68
N HIS A 34 -8.92 1.70 2.77
CA HIS A 34 -10.26 1.39 2.28
C HIS A 34 -10.19 0.85 0.85
N ALA A 35 -10.79 -0.30 0.59
CA ALA A 35 -10.99 -0.81 -0.76
C ALA A 35 -12.39 -1.45 -0.85
N LEU A 36 -12.97 -1.48 -2.04
CA LEU A 36 -14.34 -2.00 -2.27
C LEU A 36 -15.42 -1.34 -1.36
N GLY A 37 -15.21 -0.08 -0.98
CA GLY A 37 -16.11 0.67 -0.10
C GLY A 37 -16.05 0.28 1.38
N GLN A 38 -15.06 -0.52 1.80
CA GLN A 38 -14.90 -1.00 3.18
C GLN A 38 -13.52 -0.66 3.73
N HIS A 39 -13.43 -0.42 5.04
CA HIS A 39 -12.16 -0.37 5.76
C HIS A 39 -11.64 -1.79 5.91
N LEU A 40 -10.55 -2.13 5.22
CA LEU A 40 -9.99 -3.49 5.23
C LEU A 40 -8.76 -3.62 6.13
N PHE A 41 -7.90 -2.59 6.17
CA PHE A 41 -6.66 -2.63 6.94
C PHE A 41 -6.36 -1.29 7.62
N ASN A 42 -5.74 -1.36 8.78
CA ASN A 42 -4.97 -0.23 9.32
C ASN A 42 -3.53 -0.31 8.82
N ILE A 43 -2.95 0.84 8.49
CA ILE A 43 -1.53 0.97 8.19
C ILE A 43 -0.79 1.34 9.48
N ASP A 44 0.25 0.59 9.82
CA ASP A 44 1.14 0.91 10.93
C ASP A 44 2.61 0.68 10.54
N GLN A 45 3.52 0.94 11.48
CA GLN A 45 4.98 0.80 11.30
C GLN A 45 5.50 1.52 10.04
N PHE A 46 4.90 2.65 9.72
CA PHE A 46 5.25 3.44 8.55
C PHE A 46 6.63 4.08 8.72
N SER A 47 7.51 3.90 7.73
CA SER A 47 8.81 4.55 7.67
C SER A 47 9.19 4.91 6.24
N ILE A 48 9.95 5.99 6.09
CA ILE A 48 10.49 6.44 4.80
C ILE A 48 12.00 6.62 4.97
N ASP A 49 12.77 5.84 4.22
CA ASP A 49 14.18 6.09 3.98
C ASP A 49 14.32 7.01 2.78
N LYS A 50 14.57 8.30 3.04
CA LYS A 50 14.70 9.31 1.98
C LYS A 50 15.98 9.17 1.17
N VAL A 51 17.03 8.60 1.74
CA VAL A 51 18.33 8.44 1.06
C VAL A 51 18.21 7.35 0.02
N ASN A 52 17.65 6.20 0.41
CA ASN A 52 17.46 5.06 -0.47
C ASN A 52 16.13 5.09 -1.23
N LYS A 53 15.29 6.12 -1.00
CA LYS A 53 13.94 6.27 -1.57
C LYS A 53 13.07 5.03 -1.33
N ILE A 54 13.10 4.49 -0.11
CA ILE A 54 12.30 3.33 0.29
C ILE A 54 11.19 3.76 1.24
N LEU A 55 9.99 3.25 1.02
CA LEU A 55 8.82 3.38 1.87
C LEU A 55 8.43 1.99 2.40
N THR A 56 8.35 1.86 3.71
CA THR A 56 7.99 0.59 4.38
C THR A 56 6.79 0.82 5.27
N PHE A 57 5.82 -0.09 5.25
CA PHE A 57 4.68 -0.08 6.16
C PHE A 57 4.09 -1.47 6.32
N ARG A 58 3.26 -1.66 7.33
CA ARG A 58 2.50 -2.90 7.54
C ARG A 58 1.01 -2.63 7.43
N LYS A 59 0.31 -3.48 6.68
CA LYS A 59 -1.15 -3.60 6.68
C LYS A 59 -1.55 -4.58 7.78
N LYS A 60 -2.52 -4.20 8.60
CA LYS A 60 -3.11 -5.05 9.63
C LYS A 60 -4.62 -5.10 9.44
N GLY A 61 -5.17 -6.29 9.24
CA GLY A 61 -6.61 -6.51 9.06
C GLY A 61 -7.43 -5.93 10.21
N VAL A 62 -8.66 -5.53 9.91
CA VAL A 62 -9.60 -4.99 10.89
C VAL A 62 -10.77 -5.95 11.15
N GLY A 63 -11.37 -5.85 12.33
CA GLY A 63 -12.47 -6.72 12.73
C GLY A 63 -12.01 -8.17 12.93
N LEU A 64 -12.62 -9.10 12.21
CA LEU A 64 -12.28 -10.52 12.23
C LEU A 64 -11.13 -10.89 11.28
N ASP A 65 -10.68 -9.95 10.44
CA ASP A 65 -9.54 -10.17 9.55
C ASP A 65 -8.22 -10.10 10.33
N ILE A 66 -7.57 -11.24 10.48
CA ILE A 66 -6.29 -11.38 11.20
C ILE A 66 -5.06 -11.24 10.29
N ARG A 67 -5.25 -11.02 8.98
CA ARG A 67 -4.15 -10.95 8.01
C ARG A 67 -3.25 -9.75 8.30
N GLN A 68 -1.96 -9.95 8.07
CA GLN A 68 -0.96 -8.90 8.16
C GLN A 68 0.01 -9.03 6.99
N ALA A 69 0.48 -7.88 6.51
CA ALA A 69 1.38 -7.86 5.38
C ALA A 69 2.32 -6.64 5.44
N VAL A 70 3.63 -6.89 5.48
CA VAL A 70 4.66 -5.85 5.38
C VAL A 70 4.91 -5.54 3.91
N ASN A 71 4.87 -4.27 3.57
CA ASN A 71 5.09 -3.70 2.24
C ASN A 71 6.43 -2.96 2.27
N VAL A 72 7.29 -3.22 1.29
CA VAL A 72 8.58 -2.52 1.08
C VAL A 72 8.59 -2.02 -0.36
N LEU A 73 8.58 -0.70 -0.54
CA LEU A 73 8.37 -0.03 -1.82
C LEU A 73 9.50 0.94 -2.13
N SER A 74 9.96 0.94 -3.37
CA SER A 74 10.72 2.04 -3.95
C SER A 74 9.80 3.20 -4.32
N ILE A 75 10.20 4.41 -3.95
CA ILE A 75 9.56 5.67 -4.34
C ILE A 75 10.14 6.08 -5.70
N VAL A 76 9.45 5.72 -6.79
CA VAL A 76 9.87 6.07 -8.15
C VAL A 76 9.61 7.56 -8.41
N ASN A 77 8.42 8.03 -8.05
CA ASN A 77 8.06 9.45 -8.00
C ASN A 77 6.90 9.66 -7.02
N GLU A 78 6.42 10.90 -6.86
CA GLU A 78 5.35 11.25 -5.90
C GLU A 78 4.02 10.53 -6.15
N LYS A 79 3.76 10.10 -7.39
CA LYS A 79 2.53 9.44 -7.83
C LYS A 79 2.69 7.94 -8.09
N TYR A 80 3.89 7.37 -7.97
CA TYR A 80 4.14 5.97 -8.30
C TYR A 80 5.16 5.33 -7.37
N TYR A 81 4.73 4.28 -6.68
CA TYR A 81 5.55 3.43 -5.82
C TYR A 81 5.47 1.98 -6.28
N GLU A 82 6.56 1.22 -6.16
CA GLU A 82 6.57 -0.19 -6.54
C GLU A 82 7.51 -1.01 -5.67
N GLY A 83 7.21 -2.29 -5.47
CA GLY A 83 8.04 -3.16 -4.67
C GLY A 83 7.35 -4.47 -4.35
N THR A 84 7.47 -4.91 -3.10
CA THR A 84 6.95 -6.21 -2.68
C THR A 84 6.17 -6.13 -1.39
N GLU A 85 5.21 -7.03 -1.27
CA GLU A 85 4.58 -7.40 -0.02
C GLU A 85 5.22 -8.68 0.56
N THR A 86 4.93 -8.95 1.82
CA THR A 86 5.20 -10.24 2.47
C THR A 86 4.75 -11.40 1.55
N ASN A 87 5.54 -12.47 1.54
CA ASN A 87 5.42 -13.61 0.61
C ASN A 87 5.86 -13.34 -0.84
N GLY A 88 6.38 -12.15 -1.14
CA GLY A 88 6.99 -11.83 -2.44
C GLY A 88 5.99 -11.46 -3.53
N THR A 89 4.75 -11.14 -3.15
CA THR A 89 3.77 -10.51 -4.05
C THR A 89 4.36 -9.21 -4.55
N ARG A 90 4.49 -9.05 -5.87
CA ARG A 90 4.90 -7.77 -6.46
C ARG A 90 3.71 -6.83 -6.42
N ILE A 91 3.94 -5.59 -6.03
CA ILE A 91 2.88 -4.60 -5.88
C ILE A 91 3.35 -3.25 -6.44
N SER A 92 2.42 -2.49 -7.00
CA SER A 92 2.64 -1.09 -7.31
C SER A 92 1.41 -0.25 -7.00
N TYR A 93 1.65 0.98 -6.58
CA TYR A 93 0.63 1.97 -6.24
C TYR A 93 0.79 3.16 -7.18
N THR A 94 -0.26 3.44 -7.95
CA THR A 94 -0.34 4.63 -8.81
C THR A 94 -1.39 5.57 -8.25
N ARG A 95 -1.04 6.83 -8.02
CA ARG A 95 -1.98 7.85 -7.54
C ARG A 95 -3.03 8.14 -8.60
N ILE A 96 -4.31 8.22 -8.21
CA ILE A 96 -5.43 8.41 -9.15
C ILE A 96 -6.43 9.49 -8.73
N ASP A 97 -6.27 10.12 -7.56
CA ASP A 97 -6.95 11.37 -7.25
C ASP A 97 -6.12 12.56 -7.76
N GLU A 98 -6.78 13.39 -8.55
CA GLU A 98 -6.34 14.73 -8.97
C GLU A 98 -7.47 15.72 -8.71
#